data_AF-A0A0Q3VXT6-F1
#
_entry.id   AF-A0A0Q3VXT6-F1
#
_cell.length_a   1.000
_cell.length_b   1.000
_cell.length_c   1.000
_cell.angle_alpha   90.00
_cell.angle_beta   90.00
_cell.angle_gamma   90.00
#
_symmetry.space_group_name_H-M   'P 1'
#
loop_
_entity.id
_entity.type
_entity.pdbx_description
1 polymer ?
#
loop_
_entity_poly.entity_id
_entity_poly.type
_entity_poly.pdbx_seq_one_letter_code
_entity_poly.pdbx_strand_id
1 'polypeptide(L)'
;MKHFFTLLSACMIFLIFGCTTEMQSEKTDTKVETSATQINPGNELRVHFIDVGQGDSIFIQSPDGKTMLIDGGKRDSGKEVVDYLRAQGVKKLDYVVATHPDADHIGGLLAVLNSISINHFIDSGKIHTSQTYENMLQLIVDKKIPFVVPNKGDKISLDSNMDITVLNVGEESDDNNEASIVLKVQYGEISFLLTGDADIKVEKSMMKQYNLQSTFLKAGHHGSDTSTSEDFIRAVKPEVTILSYGKDNSYGHPKQEVVNHIKKVKSQAYATAEVGNIVVTTNGVDYSVSTQDSPDKVEAKKTVSTPSIVILSKDLQGEIVGIKNTGDEAVNLEGWQLISTEGNQVFTFPNMDLEAGKTIYITSGPSAKEGHGYLHWTKRQVWRNDGDAASLINEKGEVISEVK
;
A
#
# COMPACT_ATOMS: atom_id res chain seq x y z
N MET A 1 -75.81 -9.11 33.29
CA MET A 1 -76.85 -8.18 32.77
C MET A 1 -76.46 -7.83 31.35
N LYS A 2 -77.01 -8.54 30.36
CA LYS A 2 -78.20 -8.21 29.55
C LYS A 2 -77.84 -7.41 28.27
N HIS A 3 -78.11 -8.09 27.15
CA HIS A 3 -78.06 -7.76 25.73
C HIS A 3 -78.67 -6.43 25.27
N PHE A 4 -78.27 -5.97 24.07
CA PHE A 4 -79.11 -5.43 22.97
C PHE A 4 -78.21 -5.30 21.70
N PHE A 5 -78.29 -6.14 20.64
CA PHE A 5 -79.13 -6.05 19.40
C PHE A 5 -79.27 -4.61 18.84
N THR A 6 -79.02 -4.25 17.58
CA THR A 6 -79.61 -4.70 16.28
C THR A 6 -78.88 -3.90 15.15
N LEU A 7 -78.23 -4.50 14.14
CA LEU A 7 -78.65 -4.78 12.74
C LEU A 7 -79.26 -3.63 11.88
N LEU A 8 -78.67 -3.46 10.68
CA LEU A 8 -79.29 -3.32 9.34
C LEU A 8 -79.24 -1.96 8.58
N SER A 9 -78.60 -1.97 7.39
CA SER A 9 -79.13 -1.60 6.04
C SER A 9 -77.97 -1.15 5.12
N ALA A 10 -77.52 -1.94 4.12
CA ALA A 10 -78.05 -2.08 2.73
C ALA A 10 -78.19 -0.72 2.01
N CYS A 11 -77.74 -0.43 0.79
CA CYS A 11 -77.43 -1.14 -0.47
C CYS A 11 -76.51 -0.18 -1.28
N MET A 12 -75.72 -0.56 -2.29
CA MET A 12 -76.22 -0.71 -3.68
C MET A 12 -75.13 -1.29 -4.60
N ILE A 13 -75.58 -2.21 -5.43
CA ILE A 13 -74.90 -2.99 -6.48
C ILE A 13 -74.78 -2.17 -7.78
N PHE A 14 -73.71 -2.37 -8.56
CA PHE A 14 -73.68 -2.60 -10.03
C PHE A 14 -72.21 -2.92 -10.41
N LEU A 15 -71.84 -4.18 -10.71
CA LEU A 15 -71.67 -4.79 -12.06
C LEU A 15 -70.92 -3.84 -13.03
N ILE A 16 -69.90 -4.24 -13.79
CA ILE A 16 -70.01 -5.12 -14.98
C ILE A 16 -68.63 -5.64 -15.49
N PHE A 17 -68.65 -6.82 -16.14
CA PHE A 17 -67.73 -7.41 -17.14
C PHE A 17 -66.24 -7.61 -16.76
N GLY A 18 -65.58 -8.73 -17.04
CA GLY A 18 -65.79 -9.73 -18.09
C GLY A 18 -64.51 -9.88 -18.91
N CYS A 19 -63.78 -10.97 -18.66
CA CYS A 19 -62.85 -11.71 -19.53
C CYS A 19 -62.04 -10.95 -20.60
N THR A 20 -60.70 -11.02 -20.52
CA THR A 20 -59.83 -11.56 -21.58
C THR A 20 -58.39 -11.75 -21.07
N THR A 21 -57.82 -12.91 -21.40
CA THR A 21 -56.40 -13.27 -21.25
C THR A 21 -55.52 -12.52 -22.25
N GLU A 22 -54.43 -11.92 -21.78
CA GLU A 22 -53.27 -11.58 -22.60
C GLU A 22 -51.97 -11.95 -21.88
N MET A 23 -51.07 -12.56 -22.66
CA MET A 23 -49.73 -13.02 -22.32
C MET A 23 -48.90 -11.95 -21.58
N GLN A 24 -48.39 -12.29 -20.40
CA GLN A 24 -47.24 -11.60 -19.83
C GLN A 24 -45.96 -12.33 -20.26
N SER A 25 -45.09 -11.59 -20.95
CA SER A 25 -43.71 -12.00 -21.16
C SER A 25 -42.97 -12.00 -19.82
N GLU A 26 -42.33 -13.12 -19.48
CA GLU A 26 -41.33 -13.16 -18.41
C GLU A 26 -40.21 -12.16 -18.74
N LYS A 27 -40.10 -11.11 -17.92
CA LYS A 27 -38.84 -10.41 -17.69
C LYS A 27 -38.31 -10.91 -16.36
N THR A 28 -37.29 -11.74 -16.41
CA THR A 28 -36.43 -12.05 -15.27
C THR A 28 -35.77 -10.75 -14.80
N ASP A 29 -36.29 -10.18 -13.71
CA ASP A 29 -35.60 -9.16 -12.92
C ASP A 29 -34.42 -9.83 -12.19
N THR A 30 -33.28 -9.90 -12.88
CA THR A 30 -32.01 -10.18 -12.22
C THR A 30 -31.65 -8.96 -11.40
N LYS A 31 -31.99 -9.00 -10.11
CA LYS A 31 -31.45 -8.09 -9.09
C LYS A 31 -29.93 -8.16 -9.17
N VAL A 32 -29.31 -7.14 -9.77
CA VAL A 32 -27.89 -6.89 -9.62
C VAL A 32 -27.71 -6.39 -8.18
N GLU A 33 -27.45 -7.33 -7.27
CA GLU A 33 -26.84 -7.00 -5.99
C GLU A 33 -25.45 -6.47 -6.29
N THR A 34 -25.31 -5.14 -6.25
CA THR A 34 -24.03 -4.47 -6.13
C THR A 34 -23.39 -4.91 -4.82
N SER A 35 -22.64 -6.01 -4.88
CA SER A 35 -21.72 -6.43 -3.85
C SER A 35 -20.64 -5.36 -3.74
N ALA A 36 -20.81 -4.45 -2.78
CA ALA A 36 -19.72 -3.63 -2.29
C ALA A 36 -18.60 -4.59 -1.85
N THR A 37 -17.46 -4.53 -2.54
CA THR A 37 -16.28 -5.36 -2.27
C THR A 37 -15.87 -5.19 -0.81
N GLN A 38 -16.25 -6.15 0.03
CA GLN A 38 -15.77 -6.26 1.40
C GLN A 38 -14.28 -6.60 1.31
N ILE A 39 -13.42 -5.63 1.64
CA ILE A 39 -11.97 -5.77 1.59
C ILE A 39 -11.54 -6.68 2.74
N ASN A 40 -11.05 -7.87 2.43
CA ASN A 40 -10.35 -8.70 3.41
C ASN A 40 -9.03 -8.01 3.78
N PRO A 41 -8.77 -7.69 5.05
CA PRO A 41 -7.43 -7.33 5.49
C PRO A 41 -6.57 -8.60 5.45
N GLY A 42 -5.53 -8.59 4.62
CA GLY A 42 -4.58 -9.69 4.53
C GLY A 42 -3.68 -9.59 3.30
N ASN A 43 -2.45 -9.11 3.49
CA ASN A 43 -1.30 -9.21 2.58
C ASN A 43 -1.13 -8.13 1.48
N GLU A 44 -1.93 -7.06 1.46
CA GLU A 44 -1.73 -5.94 0.52
C GLU A 44 -1.28 -4.67 1.23
N LEU A 45 -0.23 -4.04 0.69
CA LEU A 45 0.16 -2.67 1.01
C LEU A 45 -0.62 -1.72 0.10
N ARG A 46 -1.19 -0.66 0.68
CA ARG A 46 -1.79 0.44 -0.08
C ARG A 46 -1.13 1.76 0.25
N VAL A 47 -0.78 2.52 -0.79
CA VAL A 47 -0.18 3.85 -0.69
C VAL A 47 -1.06 4.81 -1.48
N HIS A 48 -1.69 5.73 -0.75
CA HIS A 48 -2.66 6.69 -1.26
C HIS A 48 -1.98 8.06 -1.32
N PHE A 49 -1.92 8.66 -2.49
CA PHE A 49 -1.53 10.05 -2.69
C PHE A 49 -2.81 10.85 -2.80
N ILE A 50 -3.13 11.57 -1.72
CA ILE A 50 -4.39 12.28 -1.58
C ILE A 50 -4.27 13.61 -2.34
N ASP A 51 -5.24 13.90 -3.20
CA ASP A 51 -5.31 15.21 -3.85
C ASP A 51 -5.72 16.25 -2.81
N VAL A 52 -4.73 17.00 -2.34
CA VAL A 52 -4.89 18.11 -1.38
C VAL A 52 -4.66 19.46 -2.06
N GLY A 53 -4.71 19.49 -3.40
CA GLY A 53 -4.24 20.62 -4.19
C GLY A 53 -2.72 20.75 -4.15
N GLN A 54 -2.23 21.96 -3.91
CA GLN A 54 -0.79 22.18 -3.73
C GLN A 54 -0.37 21.72 -2.33
N GLY A 55 0.55 20.75 -2.28
CA GLY A 55 1.07 20.16 -1.04
C GLY A 55 1.15 18.64 -1.14
N ASP A 56 1.52 18.00 -0.03
CA ASP A 56 1.56 16.54 0.09
C ASP A 56 0.62 16.02 1.18
N SER A 57 -0.05 14.91 0.87
CA SER A 57 -0.62 14.04 1.89
C SER A 57 -0.64 12.60 1.38
N ILE A 58 0.12 11.74 2.04
CA ILE A 58 0.34 10.36 1.64
C ILE A 58 -0.11 9.44 2.76
N PHE A 59 -1.10 8.60 2.50
CA PHE A 59 -1.62 7.66 3.47
C PHE A 59 -1.20 6.23 3.13
N ILE A 60 -0.59 5.54 4.08
CA ILE A 60 -0.13 4.16 3.96
C ILE A 60 -0.98 3.25 4.85
N GLN A 61 -1.54 2.20 4.24
CA GLN A 61 -2.14 1.07 4.94
C GLN A 61 -1.24 -0.15 4.75
N SER A 62 -0.68 -0.65 5.84
CA SER A 62 0.16 -1.85 5.80
C SER A 62 -0.66 -3.13 5.61
N PRO A 63 -0.03 -4.23 5.18
CA PRO A 63 -0.67 -5.54 5.08
C PRO A 63 -1.36 -6.03 6.36
N ASP A 64 -0.81 -5.72 7.55
CA ASP A 64 -1.39 -6.03 8.86
C ASP A 64 -2.47 -5.03 9.34
N GLY A 65 -2.80 -4.02 8.52
CA GLY A 65 -3.86 -3.03 8.77
C GLY A 65 -3.46 -1.84 9.64
N LYS A 66 -2.18 -1.68 9.98
CA LYS A 66 -1.68 -0.45 10.60
C LYS A 66 -1.59 0.68 9.58
N THR A 67 -1.49 1.88 10.11
CA THR A 67 -1.73 3.10 9.35
C THR A 67 -0.69 4.16 9.62
N MET A 68 -0.20 4.78 8.55
CA MET A 68 0.70 5.92 8.60
C MET A 68 0.19 7.03 7.69
N LEU A 69 0.15 8.26 8.19
CA LEU A 69 -0.06 9.45 7.36
C LEU A 69 1.25 10.23 7.28
N ILE A 70 1.65 10.63 6.08
CA ILE A 70 2.81 11.49 5.82
C ILE A 70 2.28 12.78 5.22
N ASP A 71 2.44 13.87 5.96
CA ASP A 71 1.90 15.19 5.66
C ASP A 71 0.36 15.25 5.51
N GLY A 72 -0.19 16.45 5.58
CA GLY A 72 -1.63 16.71 5.59
C GLY A 72 -2.07 17.78 4.60
N GLY A 73 -1.20 18.23 3.70
CA GLY A 73 -1.48 19.33 2.79
C GLY A 73 -1.56 20.68 3.49
N LYS A 74 -2.16 21.64 2.79
CA LYS A 74 -2.48 22.97 3.34
C LYS A 74 -3.58 22.90 4.40
N ARG A 75 -3.70 24.00 5.15
CA ARG A 75 -4.68 24.12 6.24
C ARG A 75 -6.13 23.90 5.79
N ASP A 76 -6.48 24.38 4.60
CA ASP A 76 -7.80 24.23 3.99
C ASP A 76 -8.07 22.79 3.51
N SER A 77 -7.03 22.05 3.12
CA SER A 77 -7.13 20.62 2.75
C SER A 77 -7.37 19.69 3.95
N GLY A 78 -7.18 20.15 5.19
CA GLY A 78 -7.26 19.28 6.37
C GLY A 78 -8.60 18.57 6.56
N LYS A 79 -9.73 19.20 6.17
CA LYS A 79 -11.04 18.53 6.22
C LYS A 79 -11.13 17.38 5.23
N GLU A 80 -10.61 17.58 4.01
CA GLU A 80 -10.59 16.59 2.95
C GLU A 80 -9.74 15.37 3.35
N VAL A 81 -8.56 15.60 3.92
CA VAL A 81 -7.71 14.51 4.45
C VAL A 81 -8.44 13.71 5.51
N VAL A 82 -9.09 14.38 6.48
CA VAL A 82 -9.86 13.69 7.53
C VAL A 82 -11.02 12.88 6.96
N ASP A 83 -11.77 13.42 6.01
CA ASP A 83 -12.89 12.74 5.39
C ASP A 83 -12.42 11.54 4.54
N TYR A 84 -11.32 11.69 3.81
CA TYR A 84 -10.69 10.61 3.04
C TYR A 84 -10.27 9.46 3.96
N LEU A 85 -9.53 9.76 5.04
CA LEU A 85 -9.11 8.76 6.02
C LEU A 85 -10.30 8.02 6.64
N ARG A 86 -11.39 8.74 6.99
CA ARG A 86 -12.62 8.12 7.50
C ARG A 86 -13.29 7.22 6.46
N ALA A 87 -13.29 7.62 5.20
CA ALA A 87 -13.81 6.81 4.10
C ALA A 87 -12.99 5.50 3.92
N GLN A 88 -11.68 5.53 4.22
CA GLN A 88 -10.84 4.33 4.29
C GLN A 88 -11.02 3.52 5.59
N GLY A 89 -11.97 3.88 6.45
CA GLY A 89 -12.25 3.19 7.71
C GLY A 89 -11.27 3.51 8.85
N VAL A 90 -10.42 4.54 8.69
CA VAL A 90 -9.42 4.91 9.69
C VAL A 90 -10.09 5.50 10.93
N LYS A 91 -9.87 4.85 12.08
CA LYS A 91 -10.31 5.32 13.40
C LYS A 91 -9.16 5.89 14.24
N LYS A 92 -7.95 5.43 13.95
CA LYS A 92 -6.69 5.83 14.58
C LYS A 92 -5.58 5.76 13.54
N LEU A 93 -4.55 6.57 13.71
CA LEU A 93 -3.30 6.50 12.96
C LEU A 93 -2.21 5.97 13.89
N ASP A 94 -1.47 4.95 13.45
CA ASP A 94 -0.34 4.43 14.22
C ASP A 94 0.84 5.40 14.15
N TYR A 95 1.07 6.01 12.98
CA TYR A 95 2.07 7.05 12.78
C TYR A 95 1.50 8.24 12.02
N VAL A 96 1.92 9.44 12.41
CA VAL A 96 1.87 10.64 11.58
C VAL A 96 3.30 11.13 11.40
N VAL A 97 3.69 11.44 10.17
CA VAL A 97 5.01 11.98 9.82
C VAL A 97 4.80 13.38 9.25
N ALA A 98 5.43 14.39 9.84
CA ALA A 98 5.60 15.71 9.26
C ALA A 98 6.98 15.79 8.63
N THR A 99 7.06 15.90 7.29
CA THR A 99 8.33 15.85 6.58
C THR A 99 9.18 17.07 6.88
N HIS A 100 8.59 18.27 6.88
CA HIS A 100 9.22 19.55 7.18
C HIS A 100 8.15 20.60 7.54
N PRO A 101 8.50 21.78 8.09
CA PRO A 101 7.51 22.65 8.76
C PRO A 101 6.69 23.56 7.82
N ASP A 102 6.76 23.38 6.50
CA ASP A 102 6.06 24.25 5.55
C ASP A 102 4.55 23.99 5.54
N ALA A 103 3.80 25.07 5.30
CA ALA A 103 2.37 25.11 5.56
C ALA A 103 1.54 24.22 4.60
N ASP A 104 2.05 23.91 3.42
CA ASP A 104 1.45 22.97 2.47
C ASP A 104 1.78 21.50 2.75
N HIS A 105 2.51 21.23 3.83
CA HIS A 105 2.76 19.89 4.35
C HIS A 105 2.08 19.69 5.70
N ILE A 106 2.35 20.56 6.68
CA ILE A 106 1.83 20.38 8.04
C ILE A 106 0.48 21.06 8.29
N GLY A 107 0.01 21.89 7.36
CA GLY A 107 -1.17 22.73 7.53
C GLY A 107 -2.42 21.94 7.87
N GLY A 108 -2.71 20.90 7.09
CA GLY A 108 -3.89 20.06 7.27
C GLY A 108 -3.76 19.08 8.44
N LEU A 109 -2.55 18.83 8.95
CA LEU A 109 -2.33 17.98 10.13
C LEU A 109 -3.03 18.54 11.38
N LEU A 110 -3.26 19.86 11.47
CA LEU A 110 -4.06 20.45 12.55
C LEU A 110 -5.48 19.87 12.60
N ALA A 111 -6.11 19.65 11.44
CA ALA A 111 -7.45 19.04 11.39
C ALA A 111 -7.38 17.55 11.75
N VAL A 112 -6.34 16.85 11.31
CA VAL A 112 -6.09 15.43 11.60
C VAL A 112 -5.89 15.21 13.10
N LEU A 113 -4.97 15.95 13.74
CA LEU A 113 -4.70 15.90 15.18
C LEU A 113 -5.96 16.14 16.02
N ASN A 114 -6.86 17.01 15.56
CA ASN A 114 -8.12 17.28 16.23
C ASN A 114 -9.19 16.20 16.03
N SER A 115 -9.12 15.44 14.93
CA SER A 115 -10.22 14.58 14.46
C SER A 115 -9.95 13.08 14.56
N ILE A 116 -8.68 12.67 14.57
CA ILE A 116 -8.25 11.26 14.53
C ILE A 116 -7.21 11.04 15.63
N SER A 117 -7.35 9.95 16.38
CA SER A 117 -6.37 9.57 17.42
C SER A 117 -5.06 9.12 16.78
N ILE A 118 -3.92 9.56 17.32
CA ILE A 118 -2.59 9.28 16.79
C ILE A 118 -1.74 8.63 17.88
N ASN A 119 -1.05 7.52 17.56
CA ASN A 119 -0.20 6.82 18.51
C ASN A 119 1.22 7.39 18.56
N HIS A 120 1.79 7.77 17.43
CA HIS A 120 3.13 8.36 17.34
C HIS A 120 3.15 9.50 16.32
N PHE A 121 3.80 10.60 16.67
CA PHE A 121 4.09 11.70 15.77
C PHE A 121 5.59 11.77 15.52
N ILE A 122 5.99 11.76 14.26
CA ILE A 122 7.37 11.86 13.79
C ILE A 122 7.52 13.22 13.10
N ASP A 123 8.51 13.99 13.51
CA ASP A 123 8.81 15.32 12.97
C ASP A 123 10.28 15.41 12.58
N SER A 124 10.62 16.28 11.64
CA SER A 124 12.02 16.46 11.23
C SER A 124 12.90 17.10 12.30
N GLY A 125 12.30 17.65 13.36
CA GLY A 125 12.98 18.40 14.40
C GLY A 125 13.30 19.84 13.99
N LYS A 126 13.11 20.20 12.72
CA LYS A 126 13.40 21.54 12.20
C LYS A 126 12.48 22.57 12.84
N ILE A 127 13.04 23.36 13.76
CA ILE A 127 12.31 24.40 14.47
C ILE A 127 11.84 25.47 13.48
N HIS A 128 10.57 25.87 13.63
CA HIS A 128 9.98 26.95 12.87
C HIS A 128 9.06 27.80 13.75
N THR A 129 8.87 29.08 13.41
CA THR A 129 8.08 30.04 14.21
C THR A 129 6.75 30.41 13.55
N SER A 130 6.34 29.66 12.52
CA SER A 130 5.00 29.84 11.95
C SER A 130 3.95 29.42 12.96
N GLN A 131 2.83 30.16 12.97
CA GLN A 131 1.68 29.81 13.80
C GLN A 131 1.16 28.39 13.53
N THR A 132 1.30 27.89 12.29
CA THR A 132 0.94 26.52 11.93
C THR A 132 1.78 25.50 12.69
N TYR A 133 3.11 25.67 12.71
CA TYR A 133 4.03 24.77 13.41
C TYR A 133 3.82 24.84 14.93
N GLU A 134 3.72 26.05 15.49
CA GLU A 134 3.47 26.24 16.93
C GLU A 134 2.15 25.59 17.39
N ASN A 135 1.07 25.77 16.61
CA ASN A 135 -0.22 25.15 16.92
C ASN A 135 -0.16 23.62 16.83
N MET A 136 0.61 23.08 15.88
CA MET A 136 0.79 21.64 15.73
C MET A 136 1.49 21.07 16.96
N LEU A 137 2.61 21.68 17.39
CA LEU A 137 3.31 21.29 18.61
C LEU A 137 2.44 21.39 19.85
N GLN A 138 1.65 22.47 19.98
CA GLN A 138 0.73 22.62 21.10
C GLN A 138 -0.32 21.50 21.16
N LEU A 139 -0.90 21.12 20.01
CA LEU A 139 -1.85 20.00 19.95
C LEU A 139 -1.20 18.67 20.32
N ILE A 140 0.03 18.42 19.90
CA ILE A 140 0.80 17.22 20.25
C ILE A 140 1.02 17.15 21.77
N VAL A 141 1.41 18.27 22.39
CA VAL A 141 1.59 18.38 23.85
C VAL A 141 0.28 18.18 24.60
N ASP A 142 -0.78 18.88 24.20
CA ASP A 142 -2.09 18.84 24.86
C ASP A 142 -2.70 17.42 24.83
N LYS A 143 -2.51 16.72 23.70
CA LYS A 143 -3.00 15.36 23.50
C LYS A 143 -2.02 14.30 24.01
N LYS A 144 -0.84 14.69 24.50
CA LYS A 144 0.23 13.80 25.01
C LYS A 144 0.62 12.74 23.99
N ILE A 145 0.69 13.14 22.72
CA ILE A 145 1.09 12.24 21.64
C ILE A 145 2.61 12.05 21.74
N PRO A 146 3.12 10.81 21.78
CA PRO A 146 4.55 10.54 21.68
C PRO A 146 5.17 11.22 20.44
N PHE A 147 6.12 12.12 20.68
CA PHE A 147 6.81 12.89 19.65
C PHE A 147 8.23 12.34 19.45
N VAL A 148 8.62 12.10 18.21
CA VAL A 148 9.91 11.49 17.85
C VAL A 148 10.57 12.31 16.75
N VAL A 149 11.84 12.68 16.96
CA VAL A 149 12.73 13.15 15.89
C VAL A 149 13.63 11.97 15.52
N PRO A 150 13.53 11.43 14.30
CA PRO A 150 14.33 10.28 13.89
C PRO A 150 15.75 10.71 13.49
N ASN A 151 16.65 9.73 13.40
CA ASN A 151 17.97 9.88 12.79
C ASN A 151 17.98 9.26 11.38
N LYS A 152 18.96 9.66 10.56
CA LYS A 152 19.23 8.99 9.27
C LYS A 152 19.61 7.53 9.52
N GLY A 153 18.96 6.61 8.81
CA GLY A 153 19.10 5.17 8.96
C GLY A 153 18.14 4.53 9.97
N ASP A 154 17.39 5.31 10.74
CA ASP A 154 16.38 4.75 11.65
C ASP A 154 15.29 4.02 10.87
N LYS A 155 14.76 2.95 11.49
CA LYS A 155 13.64 2.18 10.95
C LYS A 155 12.34 2.51 11.67
N ILE A 156 11.28 2.75 10.91
CA ILE A 156 9.93 2.92 11.46
C ILE A 156 9.21 1.56 11.42
N SER A 157 8.90 1.02 12.59
CA SER A 157 8.28 -0.30 12.73
C SER A 157 6.76 -0.24 12.53
N LEU A 158 6.32 -0.03 11.28
CA LEU A 158 4.90 -0.08 10.94
C LEU A 158 4.43 -1.55 10.91
N ASP A 159 4.94 -2.37 10.00
CA ASP A 159 4.59 -3.78 9.82
C ASP A 159 5.87 -4.62 9.74
N SER A 160 5.87 -5.82 10.33
CA SER A 160 7.04 -6.72 10.35
C SER A 160 7.44 -7.24 8.97
N ASN A 161 6.54 -7.20 7.98
CA ASN A 161 6.81 -7.60 6.60
C ASN A 161 7.28 -6.44 5.72
N MET A 162 7.39 -5.24 6.28
CA MET A 162 7.82 -4.03 5.59
C MET A 162 9.14 -3.52 6.16
N ASP A 163 9.93 -2.86 5.33
CA ASP A 163 11.06 -2.04 5.77
C ASP A 163 10.77 -0.57 5.45
N ILE A 164 10.74 0.28 6.47
CA ILE A 164 10.61 1.73 6.31
C ILE A 164 11.84 2.36 6.91
N THR A 165 12.73 2.87 6.06
CA THR A 165 14.00 3.48 6.48
C THR A 165 13.97 4.99 6.23
N VAL A 166 14.40 5.76 7.24
CA VAL A 166 14.60 7.21 7.15
C VAL A 166 15.93 7.49 6.43
N LEU A 167 15.89 8.00 5.20
CA LEU A 167 17.10 8.31 4.41
C LEU A 167 17.61 9.73 4.65
N ASN A 168 16.72 10.66 4.98
CA ASN A 168 17.07 12.02 5.33
C ASN A 168 16.17 12.55 6.45
N VAL A 169 16.74 13.47 7.22
CA VAL A 169 16.13 14.32 8.23
C VAL A 169 17.15 15.45 8.49
N GLY A 170 16.70 16.65 8.87
CA GLY A 170 17.59 17.79 9.00
C GLY A 170 17.13 18.85 9.98
N GLU A 171 17.09 18.52 11.28
CA GLU A 171 16.82 19.46 12.39
C GLU A 171 17.65 20.76 12.26
N GLU A 172 18.94 20.63 11.99
CA GLU A 172 19.92 21.74 11.89
C GLU A 172 20.11 22.27 10.45
N SER A 173 19.23 21.90 9.52
CA SER A 173 19.30 22.43 8.15
C SER A 173 19.05 23.93 8.14
N ASP A 174 19.67 24.70 7.25
CA ASP A 174 19.37 26.13 7.08
C ASP A 174 18.01 26.35 6.39
N ASP A 175 17.62 25.40 5.54
CA ASP A 175 16.41 25.44 4.71
C ASP A 175 15.40 24.36 5.14
N ASN A 176 14.11 24.66 5.07
CA ASN A 176 13.04 23.75 5.50
C ASN A 176 12.94 22.52 4.57
N ASN A 177 13.11 22.70 3.27
CA ASN A 177 13.03 21.62 2.29
C ASN A 177 14.16 20.62 2.47
N GLU A 178 15.37 21.12 2.72
CA GLU A 178 16.54 20.31 3.08
C GLU A 178 16.32 19.46 4.36
N ALA A 179 15.42 19.90 5.26
CA ALA A 179 15.05 19.17 6.46
C ALA A 179 14.05 18.03 6.22
N SER A 180 13.51 17.89 5.01
CA SER A 180 12.50 16.90 4.66
C SER A 180 12.90 15.50 5.12
N ILE A 181 12.00 14.87 5.89
CA ILE A 181 12.09 13.43 6.14
C ILE A 181 11.87 12.71 4.81
N VAL A 182 12.91 12.03 4.34
CA VAL A 182 12.83 11.16 3.16
C VAL A 182 12.68 9.72 3.63
N LEU A 183 11.63 9.04 3.19
CA LEU A 183 11.35 7.65 3.54
C LEU A 183 11.53 6.73 2.34
N LYS A 184 12.26 5.63 2.55
CA LYS A 184 12.22 4.48 1.64
C LYS A 184 11.35 3.40 2.26
N VAL A 185 10.27 3.04 1.58
CA VAL A 185 9.32 1.99 1.98
C VAL A 185 9.52 0.80 1.06
N GLN A 186 9.78 -0.39 1.62
CA GLN A 186 9.95 -1.65 0.90
C GLN A 186 8.93 -2.67 1.39
N TYR A 187 8.24 -3.33 0.46
CA TYR A 187 7.40 -4.48 0.72
C TYR A 187 7.61 -5.52 -0.39
N GLY A 188 8.19 -6.67 -0.04
CA GLY A 188 8.66 -7.65 -1.04
C GLY A 188 9.68 -7.03 -2.00
N GLU A 189 9.41 -7.07 -3.29
CA GLU A 189 10.18 -6.46 -4.38
C GLU A 189 9.75 -5.02 -4.70
N ILE A 190 8.56 -4.60 -4.24
CA ILE A 190 8.01 -3.27 -4.53
C ILE A 190 8.49 -2.25 -3.51
N SER A 191 8.92 -1.08 -4.00
CA SER A 191 9.45 -0.01 -3.16
C SER A 191 9.01 1.38 -3.57
N PHE A 192 8.96 2.28 -2.58
CA PHE A 192 8.59 3.68 -2.72
C PHE A 192 9.70 4.55 -2.13
N LEU A 193 10.06 5.61 -2.85
CA LEU A 193 10.87 6.70 -2.32
C LEU A 193 10.00 7.95 -2.18
N LEU A 194 9.70 8.32 -0.93
CA LEU A 194 8.84 9.44 -0.57
C LEU A 194 9.73 10.58 -0.08
N THR A 195 9.86 11.62 -0.91
CA THR A 195 10.95 12.60 -0.79
C THR A 195 10.57 13.89 -0.08
N GLY A 196 9.27 14.13 0.17
CA GLY A 196 8.78 15.44 0.56
C GLY A 196 9.28 16.50 -0.42
N ASP A 197 9.90 17.55 0.12
CA ASP A 197 10.44 18.66 -0.67
C ASP A 197 11.97 18.65 -0.74
N ALA A 198 12.61 17.53 -0.40
CA ALA A 198 14.07 17.37 -0.42
C ALA A 198 14.70 17.85 -1.74
N ASP A 199 15.63 18.80 -1.63
CA ASP A 199 16.26 19.48 -2.75
C ASP A 199 17.44 18.69 -3.37
N ILE A 200 18.02 19.22 -4.45
CA ILE A 200 19.18 18.64 -5.14
C ILE A 200 20.38 18.39 -4.20
N LYS A 201 20.57 19.20 -3.14
CA LYS A 201 21.67 18.99 -2.19
C LYS A 201 21.42 17.73 -1.36
N VAL A 202 20.18 17.54 -0.88
CA VAL A 202 19.77 16.31 -0.19
C VAL A 202 19.83 15.11 -1.14
N GLU A 203 19.36 15.23 -2.39
CA GLU A 203 19.48 14.17 -3.41
C GLU A 203 20.93 13.69 -3.59
N LYS A 204 21.86 14.63 -3.76
CA LYS A 204 23.29 14.34 -3.88
C LYS A 204 23.87 13.69 -2.63
N SER A 205 23.40 14.07 -1.45
CA SER A 205 23.82 13.42 -0.20
C SER A 205 23.33 11.97 -0.15
N MET A 206 22.05 11.73 -0.46
CA MET A 206 21.45 10.41 -0.42
C MET A 206 22.07 9.46 -1.46
N MET A 207 22.33 9.94 -2.69
CA MET A 207 22.98 9.14 -3.74
C MET A 207 24.38 8.64 -3.36
N LYS A 208 25.08 9.34 -2.46
CA LYS A 208 26.40 8.91 -1.96
C LYS A 208 26.33 7.85 -0.88
N GLN A 209 25.19 7.77 -0.18
CA GLN A 209 25.05 6.99 1.06
C GLN A 209 24.20 5.74 0.87
N TYR A 210 23.23 5.77 -0.04
CA TYR A 210 22.20 4.74 -0.14
C TYR A 210 21.97 4.26 -1.57
N ASN A 211 21.46 3.04 -1.72
CA ASN A 211 20.86 2.58 -2.97
C ASN A 211 19.43 3.14 -3.08
N LEU A 212 19.24 4.08 -4.01
CA LEU A 212 17.99 4.79 -4.18
C LEU A 212 17.01 4.11 -5.14
N GLN A 213 17.40 2.99 -5.78
CA GLN A 213 16.53 2.27 -6.70
C GLN A 213 15.18 1.95 -6.06
N SER A 214 14.10 2.46 -6.65
CA SER A 214 12.75 2.30 -6.09
C SER A 214 11.72 2.20 -7.21
N THR A 215 10.72 1.33 -7.07
CA THR A 215 9.67 1.14 -8.09
C THR A 215 8.87 2.43 -8.30
N PHE A 216 8.52 3.09 -7.20
CA PHE A 216 7.78 4.34 -7.15
C PHE A 216 8.66 5.47 -6.61
N LEU A 217 8.52 6.64 -7.21
CA LEU A 217 9.09 7.89 -6.72
C LEU A 217 7.97 8.91 -6.52
N LYS A 218 7.83 9.50 -5.33
CA LYS A 218 7.20 10.81 -5.22
C LYS A 218 8.25 11.84 -5.67
N ALA A 219 8.00 12.56 -6.75
CA ALA A 219 8.85 13.65 -7.20
C ALA A 219 9.02 14.73 -6.11
N GLY A 220 10.26 15.10 -5.82
CA GLY A 220 10.57 16.07 -4.78
C GLY A 220 9.96 17.44 -5.10
N HIS A 221 9.50 18.13 -4.06
CA HIS A 221 9.07 19.52 -4.10
C HIS A 221 8.02 19.78 -5.17
N HIS A 222 7.04 18.89 -5.24
CA HIS A 222 5.88 18.96 -6.16
C HIS A 222 6.27 18.99 -7.66
N GLY A 223 7.52 18.63 -7.99
CA GLY A 223 8.08 18.77 -9.33
C GLY A 223 8.72 20.14 -9.63
N SER A 224 9.19 20.85 -8.60
CA SER A 224 10.07 22.03 -8.73
C SER A 224 11.39 21.69 -9.41
N ASP A 225 11.99 22.64 -10.13
CA ASP A 225 13.33 22.53 -10.74
C ASP A 225 14.47 22.57 -9.69
N THR A 226 14.13 22.79 -8.43
CA THR A 226 15.04 22.66 -7.28
C THR A 226 15.19 21.22 -6.78
N SER A 227 14.47 20.27 -7.39
CA SER A 227 14.39 18.86 -7.00
C SER A 227 14.19 17.97 -8.23
N THR A 228 14.22 16.66 -8.01
CA THR A 228 14.14 15.63 -9.05
C THR A 228 15.16 15.87 -10.18
N SER A 229 16.43 16.05 -9.80
CA SER A 229 17.50 16.26 -10.78
C SER A 229 17.68 15.07 -11.72
N GLU A 230 18.28 15.30 -12.89
CA GLU A 230 18.52 14.22 -13.85
C GLU A 230 19.34 13.06 -13.26
N ASP A 231 20.40 13.37 -12.51
CA ASP A 231 21.25 12.36 -11.87
C ASP A 231 20.47 11.56 -10.82
N PHE A 232 19.65 12.26 -10.02
CA PHE A 232 18.82 11.63 -8.99
C PHE A 232 17.79 10.68 -9.59
N ILE A 233 16.99 11.12 -10.56
CA ILE A 233 15.96 10.26 -11.13
C ILE A 233 16.55 9.06 -11.89
N ARG A 234 17.77 9.18 -12.42
CA ARG A 234 18.52 8.06 -13.00
C ARG A 234 19.00 7.06 -11.95
N ALA A 235 19.42 7.54 -10.78
CA ALA A 235 19.81 6.68 -9.66
C ALA A 235 18.61 5.96 -9.04
N VAL A 236 17.45 6.63 -8.95
CA VAL A 236 16.19 6.04 -8.47
C VAL A 236 15.61 5.04 -9.48
N LYS A 237 15.72 5.33 -10.78
CA LYS A 237 15.22 4.50 -11.89
C LYS A 237 13.76 4.02 -11.66
N PRO A 238 12.81 4.92 -11.38
CA PRO A 238 11.44 4.54 -11.06
C PRO A 238 10.71 4.00 -12.29
N GLU A 239 9.79 3.07 -12.06
CA GLU A 239 8.79 2.70 -13.04
C GLU A 239 7.65 3.70 -13.10
N VAL A 240 7.28 4.24 -11.93
CA VAL A 240 6.20 5.22 -11.76
C VAL A 240 6.69 6.40 -10.93
N THR A 241 6.41 7.61 -11.39
CA THR A 241 6.64 8.85 -10.67
C THR A 241 5.31 9.54 -10.38
N ILE A 242 5.07 9.83 -9.10
CA ILE A 242 3.89 10.56 -8.63
C ILE A 242 4.27 12.03 -8.41
N LEU A 243 3.46 12.91 -8.98
CA LEU A 243 3.53 14.36 -8.83
C LEU A 243 2.32 14.82 -8.00
N SER A 244 2.55 15.33 -6.81
CA SER A 244 1.50 15.97 -6.00
C SER A 244 1.57 17.47 -6.20
N TYR A 245 0.53 18.07 -6.77
CA TYR A 245 0.40 19.52 -6.93
C TYR A 245 -1.05 19.87 -7.26
N GLY A 246 -1.39 21.16 -7.14
CA GLY A 246 -2.71 21.66 -7.53
C GLY A 246 -2.76 22.11 -8.98
N LYS A 247 -3.86 21.82 -9.69
CA LYS A 247 -4.06 22.15 -11.12
C LYS A 247 -3.75 23.60 -11.49
N ASP A 248 -4.10 24.54 -10.62
CA ASP A 248 -3.90 25.98 -10.80
C ASP A 248 -2.88 26.56 -9.81
N ASN A 249 -1.85 25.78 -9.44
CA ASN A 249 -0.83 26.26 -8.50
C ASN A 249 -0.05 27.45 -9.09
N SER A 250 0.20 28.48 -8.27
CA SER A 250 0.90 29.70 -8.68
C SER A 250 2.41 29.54 -8.85
N TYR A 251 2.97 28.38 -8.45
CA TYR A 251 4.40 28.08 -8.53
C TYR A 251 4.83 27.65 -9.94
N GLY A 252 3.85 27.27 -10.78
CA GLY A 252 4.10 26.69 -12.09
C GLY A 252 4.72 25.30 -11.98
N HIS A 253 4.35 24.55 -10.94
CA HIS A 253 4.71 23.15 -10.78
C HIS A 253 3.74 22.25 -11.57
N PRO A 254 4.21 21.13 -12.11
CA PRO A 254 5.61 20.73 -12.19
C PRO A 254 6.33 21.55 -13.26
N LYS A 255 7.63 21.79 -13.05
CA LYS A 255 8.48 22.44 -14.06
C LYS A 255 8.69 21.49 -15.24
N GLN A 256 8.69 22.05 -16.45
CA GLN A 256 8.85 21.27 -17.68
C GLN A 256 10.16 20.45 -17.71
N GLU A 257 11.22 20.96 -17.09
CA GLU A 257 12.51 20.26 -16.96
C GLU A 257 12.38 18.95 -16.17
N VAL A 258 11.68 18.98 -15.03
CA VAL A 258 11.41 17.78 -14.22
C VAL A 258 10.58 16.76 -15.00
N VAL A 259 9.53 17.22 -15.71
CA VAL A 259 8.74 16.35 -16.59
C VAL A 259 9.61 15.70 -17.67
N ASN A 260 10.58 16.43 -18.22
CA ASN A 260 11.52 15.89 -19.19
C ASN A 260 12.45 14.84 -18.57
N HIS A 261 12.92 15.04 -17.33
CA HIS A 261 13.71 14.04 -16.61
C HIS A 261 12.94 12.73 -16.42
N ILE A 262 11.68 12.81 -15.99
CA ILE A 262 10.78 11.65 -15.81
C ILE A 262 10.61 10.89 -17.13
N LYS A 263 10.33 11.60 -18.23
CA LYS A 263 10.21 10.99 -19.58
C LYS A 263 11.51 10.34 -20.03
N LYS A 264 12.67 10.94 -19.73
CA LYS A 264 14.00 10.45 -20.16
C LYS A 264 14.34 9.09 -19.56
N VAL A 265 13.89 8.81 -18.33
CA VAL A 265 14.05 7.51 -17.68
C VAL A 265 12.93 6.51 -17.99
N LYS A 266 11.96 6.91 -18.83
CA LYS A 266 10.77 6.12 -19.20
C LYS A 266 9.90 5.75 -17.99
N SER A 267 9.87 6.62 -16.98
CA SER A 267 8.96 6.50 -15.84
C SER A 267 7.57 6.99 -16.25
N GLN A 268 6.54 6.24 -15.87
CA GLN A 268 5.15 6.67 -16.06
C GLN A 268 4.80 7.73 -15.02
N ALA A 269 4.23 8.86 -15.45
CA ALA A 269 3.86 9.95 -14.55
C ALA A 269 2.36 9.88 -14.21
N TYR A 270 2.03 10.06 -12.93
CA TYR A 270 0.67 10.37 -12.47
C TYR A 270 0.71 11.66 -11.65
N ALA A 271 -0.28 12.51 -11.84
CA ALA A 271 -0.36 13.81 -11.17
C ALA A 271 -1.69 13.97 -10.46
N THR A 272 -1.70 14.33 -9.18
CA THR A 272 -2.95 14.54 -8.42
C THR A 272 -3.84 15.59 -9.08
N ALA A 273 -3.23 16.68 -9.58
CA ALA A 273 -3.91 17.72 -10.34
C ALA A 273 -4.66 17.25 -11.61
N GLU A 274 -4.27 16.10 -12.17
CA GLU A 274 -4.82 15.58 -13.42
C GLU A 274 -5.83 14.45 -13.21
N VAL A 275 -5.69 13.66 -12.14
CA VAL A 275 -6.46 12.42 -11.93
C VAL A 275 -7.07 12.28 -10.54
N GLY A 276 -6.96 13.31 -9.69
CA GLY A 276 -7.38 13.31 -8.30
C GLY A 276 -6.54 12.37 -7.43
N ASN A 277 -7.18 11.73 -6.45
CA ASN A 277 -6.51 10.76 -5.58
C ASN A 277 -5.89 9.61 -6.40
N ILE A 278 -4.65 9.24 -6.08
CA ILE A 278 -3.95 8.11 -6.70
C ILE A 278 -3.73 7.04 -5.62
N VAL A 279 -4.12 5.80 -5.89
CA VAL A 279 -3.93 4.69 -4.96
C VAL A 279 -3.11 3.60 -5.63
N VAL A 280 -1.97 3.29 -5.01
CA VAL A 280 -1.14 2.15 -5.38
C VAL A 280 -1.48 0.99 -4.45
N THR A 281 -1.83 -0.17 -5.01
CA THR A 281 -2.05 -1.41 -4.25
C THR A 281 -1.05 -2.47 -4.71
N THR A 282 -0.38 -3.13 -3.77
CA THR A 282 0.62 -4.16 -4.08
C THR A 282 0.60 -5.33 -3.10
N ASN A 283 0.86 -6.53 -3.60
CA ASN A 283 1.07 -7.76 -2.82
C ASN A 283 2.56 -8.01 -2.49
N GLY A 284 3.43 -7.05 -2.81
CA GLY A 284 4.87 -7.11 -2.66
C GLY A 284 5.62 -7.64 -3.89
N VAL A 285 4.95 -7.99 -4.97
CA VAL A 285 5.57 -8.41 -6.24
C VAL A 285 4.92 -7.68 -7.42
N ASP A 286 3.60 -7.73 -7.49
CA ASP A 286 2.82 -6.98 -8.47
C ASP A 286 2.25 -5.71 -7.83
N TYR A 287 1.94 -4.73 -8.68
CA TYR A 287 1.21 -3.54 -8.26
C TYR A 287 0.15 -3.13 -9.28
N SER A 288 -0.84 -2.40 -8.79
CA SER A 288 -1.81 -1.67 -9.60
C SER A 288 -1.91 -0.22 -9.14
N VAL A 289 -2.25 0.67 -10.08
CA VAL A 289 -2.49 2.09 -9.81
C VAL A 289 -3.93 2.40 -10.20
N SER A 290 -4.73 2.89 -9.27
CA SER A 290 -6.09 3.39 -9.51
C SER A 290 -6.16 4.88 -9.24
N THR A 291 -6.98 5.61 -10.00
CA THR A 291 -7.13 7.06 -9.86
C THR A 291 -8.59 7.43 -9.59
N GLN A 292 -8.85 8.60 -9.02
CA GLN A 292 -10.21 9.06 -8.72
C GLN A 292 -11.05 9.24 -9.98
N ASP A 293 -10.48 9.81 -11.04
CA ASP A 293 -11.20 10.08 -12.29
C ASP A 293 -11.34 8.83 -13.18
N SER A 294 -10.60 7.75 -12.87
CA SER A 294 -10.71 6.43 -13.49
C SER A 294 -10.63 5.34 -12.40
N PRO A 295 -11.70 5.14 -11.62
CA PRO A 295 -11.73 4.14 -10.56
C PRO A 295 -11.63 2.70 -11.10
N ASP A 296 -12.01 2.51 -12.37
CA ASP A 296 -11.81 1.29 -13.12
C ASP A 296 -10.38 1.26 -13.69
N LYS A 297 -9.46 0.69 -12.90
CA LYS A 297 -8.11 0.18 -13.25
C LYS A 297 -7.38 0.92 -14.39
N VAL A 298 -6.36 1.72 -14.06
CA VAL A 298 -5.25 1.90 -15.00
C VAL A 298 -4.46 0.60 -15.01
N GLU A 299 -4.37 -0.03 -16.18
CA GLU A 299 -3.80 -1.37 -16.37
C GLU A 299 -2.52 -1.55 -15.57
N ALA A 300 -2.53 -2.62 -14.76
CA ALA A 300 -1.35 -3.15 -14.12
C ALA A 300 -0.24 -3.21 -15.17
N LYS A 301 0.88 -2.53 -14.91
CA LYS A 301 2.11 -2.97 -15.53
C LYS A 301 2.42 -4.30 -14.85
N LYS A 302 1.88 -5.38 -15.42
CA LYS A 302 2.51 -6.69 -15.35
C LYS A 302 3.95 -6.43 -15.78
N THR A 303 4.87 -6.31 -14.82
CA THR A 303 6.12 -7.04 -14.98
C THR A 303 5.69 -8.40 -15.50
N VAL A 304 6.23 -8.82 -16.64
CA VAL A 304 5.87 -10.10 -17.25
C VAL A 304 6.20 -11.18 -16.22
N SER A 305 5.26 -11.45 -15.33
CA SER A 305 5.33 -12.45 -14.30
C SER A 305 4.88 -13.70 -15.03
N THR A 306 5.88 -14.36 -15.62
CA THR A 306 5.81 -15.80 -15.71
C THR A 306 5.37 -16.30 -14.33
N PRO A 307 4.38 -17.20 -14.21
CA PRO A 307 4.02 -17.78 -12.92
C PRO A 307 5.30 -18.18 -12.20
N SER A 308 5.60 -17.48 -11.09
CA SER A 308 6.86 -17.60 -10.39
C SER A 308 6.55 -18.24 -9.06
N ILE A 309 6.91 -19.52 -8.95
CA ILE A 309 6.85 -20.21 -7.67
C ILE A 309 8.19 -20.01 -6.99
N VAL A 310 8.18 -19.43 -5.80
CA VAL A 310 9.41 -19.11 -5.06
C VAL A 310 9.40 -19.74 -3.68
N ILE A 311 10.59 -19.98 -3.15
CA ILE A 311 10.78 -20.27 -1.72
C ILE A 311 10.66 -18.94 -0.98
N LEU A 312 9.55 -18.75 -0.27
CA LEU A 312 9.25 -17.55 0.51
C LEU A 312 10.01 -17.53 1.84
N SER A 313 10.17 -18.68 2.48
CA SER A 313 10.74 -18.77 3.83
C SER A 313 11.32 -20.16 4.10
N LYS A 314 12.34 -20.21 4.97
CA LYS A 314 12.94 -21.44 5.50
C LYS A 314 13.15 -21.29 7.00
N ASP A 315 12.50 -22.13 7.80
CA ASP A 315 12.66 -22.22 9.25
C ASP A 315 13.40 -23.52 9.59
N LEU A 316 14.68 -23.39 9.95
CA LEU A 316 15.56 -24.52 10.31
C LEU A 316 15.16 -25.18 11.63
N GLN A 317 14.58 -24.43 12.57
CA GLN A 317 14.20 -24.98 13.88
C GLN A 317 12.84 -25.66 13.82
N GLY A 318 11.90 -25.01 13.13
CA GLY A 318 10.55 -25.52 12.89
C GLY A 318 10.48 -26.61 11.82
N GLU A 319 11.54 -26.77 11.01
CA GLU A 319 11.60 -27.70 9.87
C GLU A 319 10.52 -27.40 8.82
N ILE A 320 10.38 -26.13 8.44
CA ILE A 320 9.32 -25.65 7.53
C ILE A 320 9.90 -24.84 6.38
N VAL A 321 9.48 -25.14 5.15
CA VAL A 321 9.74 -24.31 3.97
C VAL A 321 8.42 -23.79 3.40
N GLY A 322 8.29 -22.48 3.27
CA GLY A 322 7.13 -21.84 2.65
C GLY A 322 7.36 -21.64 1.16
N ILE A 323 6.44 -22.13 0.33
CA ILE A 323 6.45 -21.99 -1.13
C ILE A 323 5.28 -21.10 -1.53
N LYS A 324 5.56 -20.00 -2.23
CA LYS A 324 4.56 -19.01 -2.63
C LYS A 324 4.44 -18.96 -4.14
N ASN A 325 3.20 -18.93 -4.64
CA ASN A 325 2.93 -18.49 -6.00
C ASN A 325 2.88 -16.96 -6.00
N THR A 326 3.90 -16.33 -6.58
CA THR A 326 3.95 -14.87 -6.75
C THR A 326 3.41 -14.41 -8.09
N GLY A 327 2.98 -15.33 -8.96
CA GLY A 327 2.27 -15.00 -10.19
C GLY A 327 0.78 -14.76 -9.98
N ASP A 328 0.08 -14.52 -11.08
CA ASP A 328 -1.34 -14.16 -11.10
C ASP A 328 -2.26 -15.29 -11.58
N GLU A 329 -1.70 -16.43 -11.98
CA GLU A 329 -2.44 -17.64 -12.34
C GLU A 329 -2.11 -18.79 -11.39
N ALA A 330 -3.06 -19.71 -11.20
CA ALA A 330 -2.81 -20.95 -10.47
C ALA A 330 -1.73 -21.77 -11.19
N VAL A 331 -0.79 -22.33 -10.43
CA VAL A 331 0.25 -23.21 -10.98
C VAL A 331 0.02 -24.62 -10.47
N ASN A 332 -0.12 -25.54 -11.41
CA ASN A 332 -0.13 -26.96 -11.07
C ASN A 332 1.29 -27.39 -10.72
N LEU A 333 1.48 -27.90 -9.50
CA LEU A 333 2.78 -28.33 -8.99
C LEU A 333 3.05 -29.83 -9.21
N GLU A 334 2.25 -30.53 -10.02
CA GLU A 334 2.49 -31.93 -10.31
C GLU A 334 3.91 -32.13 -10.90
N GLY A 335 4.69 -32.98 -10.26
CA GLY A 335 6.07 -33.28 -10.69
C GLY A 335 7.12 -32.27 -10.26
N TRP A 336 6.75 -31.17 -9.60
CA TRP A 336 7.71 -30.26 -8.98
C TRP A 336 8.42 -30.93 -7.81
N GLN A 337 9.60 -30.41 -7.46
CA GLN A 337 10.44 -30.96 -6.40
C GLN A 337 11.01 -29.87 -5.49
N LEU A 338 10.97 -30.10 -4.18
CA LEU A 338 11.76 -29.35 -3.20
C LEU A 338 12.91 -30.24 -2.74
N ILE A 339 14.13 -29.74 -2.86
CA ILE A 339 15.35 -30.51 -2.64
C ILE A 339 16.18 -29.85 -1.55
N SER A 340 16.62 -30.64 -0.56
CA SER A 340 17.80 -30.28 0.24
C SER A 340 19.03 -30.62 -0.56
N THR A 341 19.81 -29.63 -0.97
CA THR A 341 20.93 -29.83 -1.89
C THR A 341 22.13 -30.51 -1.25
N GLU A 342 22.29 -30.39 0.07
CA GLU A 342 23.39 -30.99 0.82
C GLU A 342 23.03 -32.41 1.28
N GLY A 343 21.83 -32.59 1.83
CA GLY A 343 21.32 -33.90 2.25
C GLY A 343 20.78 -34.77 1.11
N ASN A 344 20.61 -34.21 -0.10
CA ASN A 344 20.06 -34.87 -1.29
C ASN A 344 18.69 -35.53 -1.06
N GLN A 345 17.90 -35.02 -0.12
CA GLN A 345 16.52 -35.47 0.08
C GLN A 345 15.59 -34.67 -0.82
N VAL A 346 14.60 -35.36 -1.38
CA VAL A 346 13.63 -34.78 -2.31
C VAL A 346 12.20 -34.94 -1.77
N PHE A 347 11.43 -33.85 -1.81
CA PHE A 347 9.98 -33.84 -1.72
C PHE A 347 9.42 -33.66 -3.11
N THR A 348 8.51 -34.53 -3.53
CA THR A 348 7.77 -34.37 -4.78
C THR A 348 6.37 -33.89 -4.46
N PHE A 349 5.95 -32.79 -5.08
CA PHE A 349 4.63 -32.24 -4.86
C PHE A 349 3.56 -33.21 -5.41
N PRO A 350 2.44 -33.42 -4.70
CA PRO A 350 1.30 -34.12 -5.25
C PRO A 350 0.70 -33.30 -6.39
N ASN A 351 -0.18 -33.90 -7.19
CA ASN A 351 -0.98 -33.13 -8.14
C ASN A 351 -1.88 -32.16 -7.36
N MET A 352 -1.53 -30.88 -7.41
CA MET A 352 -2.21 -29.81 -6.72
C MET A 352 -1.97 -28.48 -7.43
N ASP A 353 -2.96 -27.61 -7.38
CA ASP A 353 -2.85 -26.25 -7.85
C ASP A 353 -2.50 -25.32 -6.68
N LEU A 354 -1.44 -24.54 -6.82
CA LEU A 354 -1.15 -23.43 -5.94
C LEU A 354 -1.72 -22.16 -6.56
N GLU A 355 -2.88 -21.75 -6.04
CA GLU A 355 -3.57 -20.52 -6.47
C GLU A 355 -2.68 -19.29 -6.36
N ALA A 356 -2.93 -18.31 -7.22
CA ALA A 356 -2.22 -17.04 -7.24
C ALA A 356 -2.17 -16.36 -5.85
N GLY A 357 -0.99 -15.91 -5.45
CA GLY A 357 -0.74 -15.26 -4.16
C GLY A 357 -0.80 -16.18 -2.93
N LYS A 358 -1.12 -17.47 -3.08
CA LYS A 358 -1.16 -18.42 -1.96
C LYS A 358 0.22 -18.97 -1.62
N THR A 359 0.35 -19.37 -0.37
CA THR A 359 1.52 -20.03 0.18
C THR A 359 1.13 -21.40 0.71
N ILE A 360 1.96 -22.40 0.41
CA ILE A 360 1.92 -23.73 1.03
C ILE A 360 3.19 -23.95 1.81
N TYR A 361 3.10 -24.74 2.88
CA TYR A 361 4.21 -24.98 3.80
C TYR A 361 4.57 -26.45 3.81
N ILE A 362 5.82 -26.75 3.47
CA ILE A 362 6.34 -28.11 3.43
C ILE A 362 7.03 -28.33 4.77
N THR A 363 6.58 -29.33 5.52
CA THR A 363 7.08 -29.58 6.88
C THR A 363 7.80 -30.92 6.99
N SER A 364 8.91 -30.92 7.72
CA SER A 364 9.69 -32.11 8.07
C SER A 364 9.90 -32.23 9.58
N GLY A 365 10.57 -33.29 10.01
CA GLY A 365 10.88 -33.54 11.42
C GLY A 365 9.74 -34.13 12.26
N PRO A 366 10.00 -34.44 13.54
CA PRO A 366 9.04 -35.13 14.42
C PRO A 366 7.70 -34.40 14.55
N SER A 367 7.75 -33.07 14.48
CA SER A 367 6.60 -32.16 14.60
C SER A 367 5.93 -31.79 13.27
N ALA A 368 6.30 -32.46 12.17
CA ALA A 368 5.72 -32.19 10.84
C ALA A 368 4.18 -32.26 10.87
N LYS A 369 3.56 -31.28 10.21
CA LYS A 369 2.12 -31.01 10.17
C LYS A 369 1.55 -31.38 8.79
N GLU A 370 0.24 -31.63 8.75
CA GLU A 370 -0.50 -31.91 7.51
C GLU A 370 -1.88 -31.25 7.56
N GLY A 371 -2.37 -30.79 6.41
CA GLY A 371 -3.67 -30.13 6.27
C GLY A 371 -3.60 -28.60 6.43
N HIS A 372 -4.66 -27.89 6.04
CA HIS A 372 -4.77 -26.42 6.14
C HIS A 372 -3.57 -25.63 5.56
N GLY A 373 -3.09 -26.01 4.37
CA GLY A 373 -1.94 -25.35 3.73
C GLY A 373 -0.58 -25.90 4.12
N TYR A 374 -0.53 -26.96 4.94
CA TYR A 374 0.68 -27.72 5.25
C TYR A 374 0.71 -29.05 4.49
N LEU A 375 1.84 -29.34 3.85
CA LEU A 375 2.18 -30.65 3.31
C LEU A 375 3.23 -31.31 4.19
N HIS A 376 2.97 -32.56 4.56
CA HIS A 376 3.90 -33.36 5.32
C HIS A 376 4.92 -34.02 4.38
N TRP A 377 6.20 -33.68 4.52
CA TRP A 377 7.28 -34.36 3.81
C TRP A 377 7.69 -35.64 4.54
N THR A 378 8.21 -35.51 5.76
CA THR A 378 8.79 -36.65 6.50
C THR A 378 8.87 -36.36 7.98
N LYS A 379 8.91 -37.41 8.82
CA LYS A 379 9.19 -37.29 10.25
C LYS A 379 10.67 -37.16 10.59
N ARG A 380 11.56 -37.28 9.60
CA ARG A 380 13.01 -37.07 9.75
C ARG A 380 13.33 -35.58 9.61
N GLN A 381 14.39 -35.13 10.27
CA GLN A 381 14.90 -33.77 10.08
C GLN A 381 15.61 -33.69 8.72
N VAL A 382 15.38 -32.58 8.02
CA VAL A 382 15.90 -32.28 6.68
C VAL A 382 16.78 -31.03 6.70
N TRP A 383 16.50 -30.06 7.58
CA TRP A 383 17.11 -28.72 7.50
C TRP A 383 18.06 -28.39 8.67
N ARG A 384 17.91 -29.09 9.80
CA ARG A 384 18.60 -28.78 11.06
C ARG A 384 20.05 -29.29 11.17
N ASN A 385 20.59 -29.99 10.18
CA ASN A 385 21.94 -30.56 10.20
C ASN A 385 23.03 -29.48 10.08
N ASP A 386 22.95 -28.62 9.07
CA ASP A 386 23.93 -27.54 8.83
C ASP A 386 23.34 -26.31 8.13
N GLY A 387 22.02 -26.31 7.92
CA GLY A 387 21.31 -25.23 7.23
C GLY A 387 21.25 -25.43 5.73
N ASP A 388 21.06 -26.67 5.27
CA ASP A 388 21.09 -27.10 3.87
C ASP A 388 20.29 -26.16 2.98
N ALA A 389 20.86 -25.78 1.84
CA ALA A 389 20.13 -24.98 0.89
C ALA A 389 18.91 -25.75 0.36
N ALA A 390 17.79 -25.04 0.26
CA ALA A 390 16.56 -25.54 -0.29
C ALA A 390 16.46 -25.08 -1.75
N SER A 391 16.29 -26.01 -2.68
CA SER A 391 16.12 -25.73 -4.11
C SER A 391 14.77 -26.24 -4.60
N LEU A 392 14.00 -25.36 -5.22
CA LEU A 392 12.73 -25.68 -5.85
C LEU A 392 12.95 -25.88 -7.34
N ILE A 393 12.53 -27.04 -7.85
CA ILE A 393 12.73 -27.48 -9.22
C ILE A 393 11.36 -27.77 -9.86
N ASN A 394 11.15 -27.30 -11.09
CA ASN A 394 9.91 -27.56 -11.82
C ASN A 394 9.89 -28.96 -12.45
N GLU A 395 8.78 -29.32 -13.11
CA GLU A 395 8.57 -30.61 -13.76
C GLU A 395 9.56 -30.92 -14.89
N LYS A 396 10.24 -29.90 -15.42
CA LYS A 396 11.28 -30.02 -16.47
C LYS A 396 12.69 -30.18 -15.91
N GLY A 397 12.86 -30.12 -14.59
CA GLY A 397 14.16 -30.19 -13.94
C GLY A 397 14.90 -28.84 -13.84
N GLU A 398 14.22 -27.72 -14.06
CA GLU A 398 14.80 -26.38 -13.98
C GLU A 398 14.71 -25.84 -12.55
N VAL A 399 15.80 -25.27 -12.03
CA VAL A 399 15.83 -24.63 -10.71
C VAL A 399 15.12 -23.29 -10.80
N ILE A 400 14.03 -23.14 -10.06
CA ILE A 400 13.18 -21.94 -10.07
C ILE A 400 13.52 -21.00 -8.91
N SER A 401 13.84 -21.55 -7.73
CA SER A 401 14.13 -20.76 -6.54
C SER A 401 15.06 -21.53 -5.61
N GLU A 402 16.02 -20.83 -5.00
CA GLU A 402 16.98 -21.43 -4.07
C GLU A 402 17.20 -20.49 -2.87
N VAL A 403 17.20 -21.05 -1.66
CA VAL A 403 17.43 -20.31 -0.41
C VAL A 403 18.43 -21.07 0.44
N LYS A 404 19.51 -20.39 0.84
CA LYS A 404 20.53 -20.93 1.74
C LYS A 404 20.07 -20.94 3.19
#